data_AF-A0A2E6HE58-F1
#
_entry.id   AF-A0A2E6HE58-F1
#
_cell.length_a   1.000
_cell.length_b   1.000
_cell.length_c   1.000
_cell.angle_alpha   90.00
_cell.angle_beta   90.00
_cell.angle_gamma   90.00
#
_symmetry.space_group_name_H-M   'P 1'
#
loop_
_entity.id
_entity.type
_entity.pdbx_description
1 polymer ?
#
loop_
_entity_poly.entity_id
_entity_poly.type
_entity_poly.pdbx_seq_one_letter_code
_entity_poly.pdbx_strand_id
1 'polypeptide(L)'
;MNPRMKAARKLIADPNSGEAYWGLAYYEYAGRSIPLWRCASAKTSDEWREDGLKYGASFWVDASYGINGRFFSAVQKRGTNGFRPRKRTELMDANQTIIVQDAGEQKMDGGPSDNLAANGAAENLTQWKYSLAPLYPDVDWVAEWFRHGSGKPYGASCQTLWADGHVSGIKYTKDCGKSAQQGGGRDYMTNIHWYSGLPL
;
A
#
# COMPACT_ATOMS: atom_id res chain seq x y z
N MET A 1 -15.58 17.73 -17.01
CA MET A 1 -15.66 17.07 -15.68
C MET A 1 -16.37 15.74 -15.86
N ASN A 2 -15.80 14.63 -15.35
CA ASN A 2 -16.36 13.28 -15.53
C ASN A 2 -17.80 13.19 -14.95
N PRO A 3 -18.80 12.68 -15.70
CA PRO A 3 -20.17 12.51 -15.21
C PRO A 3 -20.28 11.74 -13.88
N ARG A 4 -19.44 10.73 -13.65
CA ARG A 4 -19.42 9.94 -12.40
C ARG A 4 -19.09 10.81 -11.18
N MET A 5 -18.21 11.80 -11.32
CA MET A 5 -17.86 12.73 -10.25
C MET A 5 -18.99 13.70 -9.87
N LYS A 6 -19.95 13.95 -10.77
CA LYS A 6 -21.16 14.73 -10.43
C LYS A 6 -22.15 13.92 -9.59
N ALA A 7 -22.22 12.60 -9.78
CA ALA A 7 -23.07 11.72 -8.99
C ALA A 7 -22.50 11.50 -7.58
N ALA A 8 -21.19 11.22 -7.47
CA ALA A 8 -20.50 11.04 -6.19
C ALA A 8 -20.69 12.24 -5.22
N ARG A 9 -20.65 13.47 -5.75
CA ARG A 9 -20.91 14.72 -4.99
C ARG A 9 -22.33 14.87 -4.42
N LYS A 10 -23.27 14.00 -4.78
CA LYS A 10 -24.62 13.96 -4.17
C LYS A 10 -24.71 12.96 -3.01
N LEU A 11 -23.80 11.97 -2.96
CA LEU A 11 -23.71 10.98 -1.88
C LEU A 11 -22.77 11.45 -0.78
N ILE A 12 -21.69 12.15 -1.14
CA ILE A 12 -20.77 12.79 -0.21
C ILE A 12 -21.22 14.25 -0.02
N ALA A 13 -21.97 14.52 1.05
CA ALA A 13 -22.57 15.83 1.32
C ALA A 13 -21.53 16.93 1.62
N ASP A 14 -20.42 16.58 2.28
CA ASP A 14 -19.23 17.42 2.42
C ASP A 14 -18.00 16.67 1.89
N PRO A 15 -17.31 17.16 0.84
CA PRO A 15 -16.09 16.55 0.32
C PRO A 15 -14.89 16.57 1.28
N ASN A 16 -15.00 17.25 2.44
CA ASN A 16 -14.00 17.24 3.51
C ASN A 16 -14.42 16.39 4.72
N SER A 17 -15.58 15.73 4.69
CA SER A 17 -16.00 14.80 5.74
C SER A 17 -14.98 13.66 5.90
N GLY A 18 -14.78 13.17 7.13
CA GLY A 18 -14.04 11.93 7.36
C GLY A 18 -14.66 10.71 6.65
N GLU A 19 -15.94 10.80 6.30
CA GLU A 19 -16.70 9.80 5.54
C GLU A 19 -16.63 10.01 4.02
N ALA A 20 -15.83 10.97 3.52
CA ALA A 20 -15.68 11.28 2.09
C ALA A 20 -14.87 10.20 1.32
N TYR A 21 -15.24 8.95 1.51
CA TYR A 21 -14.62 7.78 0.90
C TYR A 21 -15.10 7.59 -0.54
N TRP A 22 -14.15 7.55 -1.48
CA TRP A 22 -14.38 7.32 -2.90
C TRP A 22 -15.24 6.07 -3.22
N GLY A 23 -15.13 5.02 -2.41
CA GLY A 23 -15.97 3.81 -2.52
C GLY A 23 -17.44 4.00 -2.14
N LEU A 24 -17.79 5.03 -1.35
CA LEU A 24 -19.18 5.31 -0.94
C LEU A 24 -20.08 5.54 -2.16
N ALA A 25 -19.55 6.17 -3.22
CA ALA A 25 -20.25 6.39 -4.48
C ALA A 25 -20.61 5.10 -5.23
N TYR A 26 -19.94 3.99 -4.90
CA TYR A 26 -20.18 2.65 -5.48
C TYR A 26 -20.78 1.67 -4.46
N TYR A 27 -20.93 2.07 -3.20
CA TYR A 27 -21.37 1.19 -2.11
C TYR A 27 -22.75 0.58 -2.36
N GLU A 28 -23.74 1.39 -2.76
CA GLU A 28 -25.07 0.91 -3.13
C GLU A 28 -25.03 0.01 -4.38
N TYR A 29 -24.17 0.32 -5.36
CA TYR A 29 -24.02 -0.49 -6.57
C TYR A 29 -23.36 -1.85 -6.29
N ALA A 30 -22.46 -1.90 -5.31
CA ALA A 30 -21.86 -3.12 -4.76
C ALA A 30 -22.81 -3.90 -3.82
N GLY A 31 -24.11 -3.56 -3.78
CA GLY A 31 -25.09 -4.21 -2.91
C GLY A 31 -24.77 -4.04 -1.42
N ARG A 32 -24.08 -2.96 -1.06
CA ARG A 32 -23.54 -2.67 0.29
C ARG A 32 -22.50 -3.69 0.79
N SER A 33 -21.90 -4.48 -0.11
CA SER A 33 -20.85 -5.44 0.23
C SER A 33 -19.48 -4.75 0.33
N ILE A 34 -19.06 -4.41 1.54
CA ILE A 34 -17.71 -3.90 1.83
C ILE A 34 -16.61 -4.90 1.41
N PRO A 35 -16.77 -6.23 1.62
CA PRO A 35 -15.76 -7.22 1.20
C PRO A 35 -15.48 -7.31 -0.30
N LEU A 36 -16.21 -6.59 -1.17
CA LEU A 36 -15.90 -6.44 -2.59
C LEU A 36 -14.63 -5.61 -2.84
N TRP A 37 -14.27 -4.73 -1.90
CA TRP A 37 -13.18 -3.75 -2.07
C TRP A 37 -11.82 -4.24 -1.57
N ARG A 38 -11.77 -5.43 -0.94
CA ARG A 38 -10.53 -6.08 -0.49
C ARG A 38 -10.01 -7.14 -1.47
N CYS A 39 -8.74 -7.49 -1.30
CA CYS A 39 -8.16 -8.68 -1.91
C CYS A 39 -8.78 -9.95 -1.28
N ALA A 40 -9.41 -10.80 -2.10
CA ALA A 40 -10.01 -12.06 -1.64
C ALA A 40 -8.99 -13.06 -1.05
N SER A 41 -7.69 -12.87 -1.28
CA SER A 41 -6.62 -13.67 -0.70
C SER A 41 -6.20 -13.22 0.71
N ALA A 42 -6.58 -12.02 1.14
CA ALA A 42 -6.23 -11.50 2.47
C ALA A 42 -6.90 -12.30 3.59
N LYS A 43 -6.17 -12.55 4.68
CA LYS A 43 -6.61 -13.30 5.86
C LYS A 43 -6.66 -12.40 7.09
N THR A 44 -5.73 -11.47 7.21
CA THR A 44 -5.69 -10.49 8.29
C THR A 44 -5.21 -9.13 7.79
N SER A 45 -5.28 -8.14 8.68
CA SER A 45 -4.65 -6.83 8.52
C SER A 45 -4.24 -6.34 9.92
N ASP A 46 -3.34 -5.38 9.99
CA ASP A 46 -2.89 -4.79 11.23
C ASP A 46 -4.07 -4.19 12.01
N GLU A 47 -4.10 -4.53 13.29
CA GLU A 47 -5.18 -4.20 14.21
C GLU A 47 -4.90 -2.94 15.03
N TRP A 48 -3.73 -2.30 14.83
CA TRP A 48 -3.28 -1.08 15.54
C TRP A 48 -3.31 -1.26 17.07
N ARG A 49 -2.83 -2.42 17.54
CA ARG A 49 -2.85 -2.82 18.95
C ARG A 49 -1.98 -1.92 19.83
N GLU A 50 -0.91 -1.38 19.26
CA GLU A 50 0.03 -0.43 19.86
C GLU A 50 -0.63 0.91 20.20
N ASP A 51 -1.62 1.35 19.41
CA ASP A 51 -2.46 2.52 19.67
C ASP A 51 -3.64 2.20 20.63
N GLY A 52 -3.69 0.98 21.17
CA GLY A 52 -4.69 0.52 22.13
C GLY A 52 -6.04 0.15 21.52
N LEU A 53 -6.13 0.03 20.19
CA LEU A 53 -7.34 -0.42 19.49
C LEU A 53 -7.56 -1.93 19.71
N LYS A 54 -8.84 -2.34 19.68
CA LYS A 54 -9.29 -3.70 20.07
C LYS A 54 -10.31 -4.31 19.11
N TYR A 55 -10.39 -3.81 17.88
CA TYR A 55 -11.18 -4.44 16.82
C TYR A 55 -10.38 -5.62 16.25
N GLY A 56 -11.01 -6.79 16.13
CA GLY A 56 -10.33 -7.97 15.58
C GLY A 56 -10.20 -7.92 14.05
N ALA A 57 -9.30 -8.75 13.51
CA ALA A 57 -8.93 -8.80 12.10
C ALA A 57 -10.08 -8.75 11.08
N SER A 58 -11.27 -9.30 11.40
CA SER A 58 -12.45 -9.24 10.52
C SER A 58 -12.97 -7.83 10.26
N PHE A 59 -12.69 -6.87 11.13
CA PHE A 59 -12.96 -5.44 10.93
C PHE A 59 -11.94 -4.79 9.99
N TRP A 60 -10.66 -5.16 10.12
CA TRP A 60 -9.55 -4.51 9.42
C TRP A 60 -9.25 -5.10 8.04
N VAL A 61 -9.53 -6.39 7.82
CA VAL A 61 -9.18 -7.13 6.59
C VAL A 61 -9.90 -6.61 5.33
N ASP A 62 -10.99 -5.86 5.48
CA ASP A 62 -11.64 -5.17 4.36
C ASP A 62 -10.79 -3.99 3.82
N ALA A 63 -9.80 -3.53 4.58
CA ALA A 63 -8.80 -2.54 4.18
C ALA A 63 -7.46 -3.20 3.76
N SER A 64 -7.50 -4.38 3.12
CA SER A 64 -6.29 -5.13 2.72
C SER A 64 -5.32 -4.40 1.77
N TYR A 65 -5.72 -3.27 1.19
CA TYR A 65 -4.87 -2.51 0.26
C TYR A 65 -4.26 -1.31 0.99
N GLY A 66 -2.93 -1.34 1.15
CA GLY A 66 -2.19 -0.29 1.82
C GLY A 66 -1.98 0.92 0.91
N ILE A 67 -2.24 2.13 1.44
CA ILE A 67 -1.97 3.39 0.74
C ILE A 67 -0.58 3.93 1.08
N ASN A 68 0.09 4.53 0.10
CA ASN A 68 1.33 5.24 0.32
C ASN A 68 1.09 6.59 1.02
N GLY A 69 1.20 6.61 2.35
CA GLY A 69 1.07 7.82 3.17
C GLY A 69 2.08 8.92 2.83
N ARG A 70 3.29 8.56 2.35
CA ARG A 70 4.34 9.52 1.95
C ARG A 70 4.02 10.23 0.62
N PHE A 71 3.35 9.57 -0.33
CA PHE A 71 2.87 10.23 -1.55
C PHE A 71 1.75 11.25 -1.26
N PHE A 72 0.80 10.87 -0.40
CA PHE A 72 -0.30 11.74 0.03
C PHE A 72 0.11 12.76 1.10
N SER A 73 1.35 12.71 1.60
CA SER A 73 1.87 13.70 2.54
C SER A 73 1.83 15.11 1.95
N ALA A 74 1.54 16.07 2.82
CA ALA A 74 1.24 17.43 2.42
C ALA A 74 2.54 18.18 2.06
N VAL A 75 2.73 18.51 0.77
CA VAL A 75 3.85 19.30 0.27
C VAL A 75 3.56 20.78 0.49
N GLN A 76 4.50 21.52 1.10
CA GLN A 76 4.36 22.98 1.26
C GLN A 76 4.29 23.65 -0.11
N LYS A 77 3.22 24.44 -0.34
CA LYS A 77 3.05 25.20 -1.58
C LYS A 77 4.01 26.40 -1.53
N ARG A 78 5.07 26.34 -2.35
CA ARG A 78 6.11 27.37 -2.51
C ARG A 78 5.52 28.80 -2.47
N GLY A 79 6.08 29.63 -1.60
CA GLY A 79 5.62 31.02 -1.38
C GLY A 79 4.39 31.17 -0.49
N THR A 80 3.94 30.11 0.20
CA THR A 80 2.80 30.15 1.14
C THR A 80 3.02 29.24 2.35
N ASN A 81 2.23 29.45 3.40
CA ASN A 81 2.14 28.54 4.55
C ASN A 81 1.14 27.38 4.32
N GLY A 82 0.55 27.28 3.13
CA GLY A 82 -0.43 26.24 2.79
C GLY A 82 0.26 24.96 2.30
N PHE A 83 -0.36 23.82 2.57
CA PHE A 83 0.06 22.52 2.05
C PHE A 83 -0.87 22.02 0.94
N ARG A 84 -0.42 21.03 0.17
CA ARG A 84 -1.24 20.34 -0.84
C ARG A 84 -0.73 18.91 -1.09
N PRO A 85 -1.54 18.03 -1.71
CA PRO A 85 -1.03 16.78 -2.26
C PRO A 85 0.10 16.99 -3.28
N ARG A 86 0.96 15.99 -3.40
CA ARG A 86 2.01 15.90 -4.42
C ARG A 86 1.39 15.76 -5.82
N LYS A 87 2.01 16.40 -6.82
CA LYS A 87 1.65 16.20 -8.24
C LYS A 87 2.52 15.12 -8.86
N ARG A 88 1.99 14.39 -9.84
CA ARG A 88 2.75 13.40 -10.62
C ARG A 88 4.01 13.98 -11.30
N THR A 89 4.00 15.26 -11.66
CA THR A 89 5.13 16.00 -12.24
C THR A 89 6.23 16.36 -11.21
N GLU A 90 6.05 16.00 -9.95
CA GLU A 90 7.02 16.20 -8.85
C GLU A 90 7.60 14.86 -8.35
N LEU A 91 7.39 13.81 -9.14
CA LEU A 91 7.99 12.50 -8.95
C LEU A 91 9.25 12.42 -9.80
N MET A 92 10.31 11.77 -9.29
CA MET A 92 11.48 11.42 -10.09
C MET A 92 11.08 10.49 -11.24
N ASP A 93 10.36 9.41 -10.90
CA ASP A 93 9.68 8.58 -11.89
C ASP A 93 8.31 8.09 -11.37
N ALA A 94 7.28 8.34 -12.16
CA ALA A 94 5.91 7.94 -11.86
C ALA A 94 5.64 6.45 -12.17
N ASN A 95 6.37 5.83 -13.09
CA ASN A 95 6.27 4.39 -13.36
C ASN A 95 6.89 3.55 -12.22
N GLN A 96 7.69 4.20 -11.37
CA GLN A 96 8.47 3.60 -10.29
C GLN A 96 8.09 4.15 -8.91
N THR A 97 6.99 4.88 -8.76
CA THR A 97 6.45 5.30 -7.46
C THR A 97 5.17 4.53 -7.13
N ILE A 98 5.10 3.87 -5.97
CA ILE A 98 3.92 3.13 -5.50
C ILE A 98 2.85 4.12 -5.00
N ILE A 99 1.57 3.87 -5.29
CA ILE A 99 0.44 4.62 -4.71
C ILE A 99 -0.42 3.74 -3.79
N VAL A 100 -0.74 2.52 -4.25
CA VAL A 100 -1.51 1.51 -3.51
C VAL A 100 -0.90 0.14 -3.80
N GLN A 101 -0.96 -0.78 -2.84
CA GLN A 101 -0.38 -2.12 -2.96
C GLN A 101 -1.11 -3.14 -2.10
N ASP A 102 -0.90 -4.44 -2.34
CA ASP A 102 -1.19 -5.44 -1.30
C ASP A 102 -0.31 -5.18 -0.07
N ALA A 103 -0.94 -5.04 1.09
CA ALA A 103 -0.25 -4.89 2.36
C ALA A 103 -1.00 -5.63 3.48
N GLY A 104 -0.29 -5.89 4.56
CA GLY A 104 -0.88 -6.26 5.85
C GLY A 104 -1.41 -5.04 6.62
N GLU A 105 -1.04 -3.82 6.25
CA GLU A 105 -1.34 -2.59 6.97
C GLU A 105 -2.04 -1.59 6.01
N GLN A 106 -2.74 -0.58 6.53
CA GLN A 106 -3.59 0.29 5.71
C GLN A 106 -2.86 1.54 5.21
N LYS A 107 -1.80 2.04 5.89
CA LYS A 107 -1.22 3.37 5.59
C LYS A 107 0.29 3.44 5.86
N MET A 108 1.09 3.05 4.86
CA MET A 108 2.54 3.05 4.95
C MET A 108 3.09 4.48 5.06
N ASP A 109 3.60 4.83 6.23
CA ASP A 109 4.41 6.03 6.43
C ASP A 109 5.81 5.76 7.01
N GLY A 110 6.12 4.50 7.36
CA GLY A 110 7.42 4.08 7.86
C GLY A 110 8.57 4.12 6.85
N GLY A 111 9.79 3.94 7.37
CA GLY A 111 11.02 3.80 6.61
C GLY A 111 11.14 2.43 5.91
N PRO A 112 12.33 2.07 5.36
CA PRO A 112 12.51 0.83 4.58
C PRO A 112 12.23 -0.47 5.35
N SER A 113 12.09 -0.43 6.68
CA SER A 113 11.68 -1.57 7.49
C SER A 113 10.21 -1.95 7.32
N ASP A 114 9.37 -0.98 6.98
CA ASP A 114 7.91 -1.05 7.07
C ASP A 114 7.23 -1.37 5.73
N ASN A 115 8.00 -1.37 4.65
CA ASN A 115 7.44 -1.26 3.32
C ASN A 115 8.13 -2.20 2.32
N LEU A 116 7.62 -2.27 1.09
CA LEU A 116 8.13 -3.21 0.09
C LEU A 116 9.51 -2.85 -0.44
N ALA A 117 10.10 -1.73 -0.04
CA ALA A 117 11.40 -1.29 -0.47
C ALA A 117 12.53 -1.94 0.30
N ALA A 118 13.61 -2.24 -0.42
CA ALA A 118 14.91 -2.42 0.22
C ALA A 118 15.57 -1.05 0.50
N ASN A 119 15.47 -0.08 -0.43
CA ASN A 119 16.20 1.20 -0.40
C ASN A 119 17.70 1.04 -0.05
N GLY A 120 18.35 -0.01 -0.55
CA GLY A 120 19.75 -0.36 -0.25
C GLY A 120 19.95 -1.34 0.91
N ALA A 121 18.90 -1.71 1.65
CA ALA A 121 18.94 -2.80 2.62
C ALA A 121 19.00 -4.19 1.94
N ALA A 122 19.27 -5.23 2.72
CA ALA A 122 19.32 -6.61 2.21
C ALA A 122 17.92 -7.24 2.04
N GLU A 123 16.90 -6.74 2.72
CA GLU A 123 15.58 -7.37 2.82
C GLU A 123 14.47 -6.34 3.09
N ASN A 124 13.28 -6.54 2.51
CA ASN A 124 12.10 -5.69 2.71
C ASN A 124 11.27 -6.15 3.93
N LEU A 125 10.38 -5.29 4.44
CA LEU A 125 9.41 -5.62 5.50
C LEU A 125 10.04 -6.18 6.79
N THR A 126 11.26 -5.76 7.13
CA THR A 126 11.98 -6.28 8.32
C THR A 126 11.24 -5.97 9.63
N GLN A 127 10.46 -4.90 9.70
CA GLN A 127 9.58 -4.58 10.82
C GLN A 127 8.49 -5.65 11.00
N TRP A 128 7.79 -5.99 9.91
CA TRP A 128 6.74 -7.02 9.91
C TRP A 128 7.27 -8.44 10.15
N LYS A 129 8.47 -8.73 9.65
CA LYS A 129 9.14 -10.04 9.81
C LYS A 129 9.74 -10.26 11.19
N TYR A 130 10.23 -9.20 11.85
CA TYR A 130 11.06 -9.35 13.05
C TYR A 130 10.58 -8.52 14.25
N SER A 131 10.22 -7.24 14.06
CA SER A 131 9.89 -6.32 15.16
C SER A 131 8.43 -6.48 15.65
N LEU A 132 7.47 -6.59 14.73
CA LEU A 132 6.04 -6.69 15.04
C LEU A 132 5.53 -8.15 15.08
N ALA A 133 6.28 -9.11 14.52
CA ALA A 133 5.92 -10.52 14.54
C ALA A 133 5.55 -11.06 15.95
N PRO A 134 6.23 -10.67 17.07
CA PRO A 134 5.84 -11.11 18.41
C PRO A 134 4.44 -10.67 18.88
N LEU A 135 3.87 -9.61 18.29
CA LEU A 135 2.50 -9.14 18.60
C LEU A 135 1.41 -10.00 17.91
N TYR A 136 1.83 -10.79 16.91
CA TYR A 136 0.98 -11.51 15.97
C TYR A 136 1.56 -12.91 15.67
N PRO A 137 1.71 -13.79 16.69
CA PRO A 137 2.49 -15.03 16.59
C PRO A 137 1.98 -16.03 15.54
N ASP A 138 0.69 -15.99 15.20
CA ASP A 138 0.04 -16.89 14.23
C ASP A 138 -0.16 -16.26 12.84
N VAL A 139 0.45 -15.11 12.56
CA VAL A 139 0.29 -14.36 11.30
C VAL A 139 1.54 -14.46 10.41
N ASP A 140 1.38 -15.04 9.23
CA ASP A 140 2.36 -14.88 8.15
C ASP A 140 2.19 -13.52 7.47
N TRP A 141 2.84 -12.49 8.03
CA TRP A 141 2.86 -11.16 7.44
C TRP A 141 3.48 -11.14 6.05
N VAL A 142 4.41 -12.03 5.72
CA VAL A 142 4.98 -12.07 4.36
C VAL A 142 3.92 -12.52 3.36
N ALA A 143 3.05 -13.47 3.72
CA ALA A 143 1.92 -13.87 2.90
C ALA A 143 0.89 -12.75 2.67
N GLU A 144 0.65 -11.87 3.66
CA GLU A 144 -0.27 -10.72 3.51
C GLU A 144 0.22 -9.65 2.56
N TRP A 145 1.54 -9.43 2.46
CA TRP A 145 2.07 -8.49 1.49
C TRP A 145 2.27 -9.13 0.11
N PHE A 146 2.60 -10.42 0.03
CA PHE A 146 2.85 -11.13 -1.24
C PHE A 146 1.73 -12.12 -1.61
N ARG A 147 0.49 -11.61 -1.64
CA ARG A 147 -0.75 -12.42 -1.77
C ARG A 147 -0.99 -13.10 -3.11
N HIS A 148 -0.30 -12.74 -4.18
CA HIS A 148 -0.50 -13.31 -5.53
C HIS A 148 0.71 -14.10 -6.04
N GLY A 149 0.57 -14.70 -7.22
CA GLY A 149 1.61 -15.54 -7.84
C GLY A 149 1.35 -17.05 -7.73
N SER A 150 1.70 -17.79 -8.79
CA SER A 150 1.51 -19.24 -8.88
C SER A 150 2.62 -20.01 -8.17
N GLY A 151 2.28 -21.09 -7.44
CA GLY A 151 3.23 -22.05 -6.87
C GLY A 151 4.29 -21.45 -5.94
N LYS A 152 3.95 -20.39 -5.19
CA LYS A 152 4.84 -19.66 -4.27
C LYS A 152 5.61 -20.58 -3.31
N PRO A 153 6.84 -20.25 -2.86
CA PRO A 153 7.73 -19.16 -3.30
C PRO A 153 8.81 -19.66 -4.30
N TYR A 154 9.56 -18.82 -5.00
CA TYR A 154 9.61 -17.34 -4.98
C TYR A 154 8.74 -16.70 -6.09
N GLY A 155 7.79 -17.46 -6.66
CA GLY A 155 6.78 -16.94 -7.59
C GLY A 155 5.77 -15.96 -6.99
N ALA A 156 5.88 -15.66 -5.69
CA ALA A 156 4.98 -14.77 -4.95
C ALA A 156 5.11 -13.31 -5.39
N SER A 157 3.99 -12.58 -5.38
CA SER A 157 3.95 -11.15 -5.72
C SER A 157 2.91 -10.37 -4.92
N CYS A 158 3.26 -9.13 -4.61
CA CYS A 158 2.35 -8.05 -4.24
C CYS A 158 1.81 -7.43 -5.54
N GLN A 159 0.51 -7.19 -5.67
CA GLN A 159 -0.04 -6.34 -6.72
C GLN A 159 0.08 -4.87 -6.33
N THR A 160 0.54 -4.05 -7.26
CA THR A 160 0.88 -2.65 -6.99
C THR A 160 0.33 -1.74 -8.07
N LEU A 161 -0.35 -0.68 -7.64
CA LEU A 161 -0.77 0.47 -8.46
C LEU A 161 0.31 1.55 -8.39
N TRP A 162 0.80 1.94 -9.56
CA TRP A 162 1.88 2.89 -9.75
C TRP A 162 1.36 4.31 -10.03
N ALA A 163 2.20 5.32 -9.83
CA ALA A 163 1.80 6.73 -9.91
C ALA A 163 1.51 7.24 -11.33
N ASP A 164 1.94 6.52 -12.36
CA ASP A 164 1.52 6.73 -13.75
C ASP A 164 0.10 6.20 -14.03
N GLY A 165 -0.38 5.25 -13.21
CA GLY A 165 -1.68 4.60 -13.29
C GLY A 165 -1.65 3.13 -13.75
N HIS A 166 -0.48 2.55 -14.03
CA HIS A 166 -0.40 1.12 -14.38
C HIS A 166 -0.46 0.22 -13.13
N VAL A 167 -0.77 -1.07 -13.34
CA VAL A 167 -0.76 -2.09 -12.28
C VAL A 167 0.21 -3.20 -12.68
N SER A 168 1.11 -3.58 -11.77
CA SER A 168 2.02 -4.70 -11.97
C SER A 168 2.42 -5.36 -10.65
N GLY A 169 3.00 -6.56 -10.72
CA GLY A 169 3.34 -7.36 -9.54
C GLY A 169 4.78 -7.21 -9.08
N ILE A 170 5.00 -6.72 -7.86
CA ILE A 170 6.31 -6.69 -7.20
C ILE A 170 6.58 -8.07 -6.59
N LYS A 171 7.67 -8.72 -7.00
CA LYS A 171 7.98 -10.09 -6.56
C LYS A 171 8.57 -10.14 -5.15
N TYR A 172 8.26 -11.21 -4.43
CA TYR A 172 8.87 -11.49 -3.14
C TYR A 172 10.39 -11.67 -3.27
N THR A 173 11.12 -10.94 -2.43
CA THR A 173 12.58 -10.96 -2.34
C THR A 173 12.96 -11.23 -0.89
N LYS A 174 13.74 -12.29 -0.66
CA LYS A 174 14.31 -12.65 0.65
C LYS A 174 15.72 -12.09 0.84
N ASP A 175 16.47 -11.96 -0.25
CA ASP A 175 17.82 -11.41 -0.26
C ASP A 175 18.00 -10.57 -1.53
N CYS A 176 18.12 -9.26 -1.35
CA CYS A 176 18.22 -8.31 -2.47
C CYS A 176 19.52 -8.43 -3.27
N GLY A 177 20.55 -9.10 -2.73
CA GLY A 177 21.83 -9.35 -3.41
C GLY A 177 21.90 -10.64 -4.23
N LYS A 178 20.78 -11.38 -4.33
CA LYS A 178 20.72 -12.70 -4.99
C LYS A 178 19.95 -12.67 -6.31
N SER A 179 20.16 -13.69 -7.15
CA SER A 179 19.38 -13.84 -8.39
C SER A 179 17.93 -14.23 -8.12
N ALA A 180 17.06 -14.06 -9.11
CA ALA A 180 15.67 -14.52 -9.05
C ALA A 180 15.50 -16.02 -8.76
N GLN A 181 16.50 -16.87 -9.07
CA GLN A 181 16.47 -18.30 -8.70
C GLN A 181 16.96 -18.57 -7.27
N GLN A 182 17.70 -17.65 -6.67
CA GLN A 182 18.34 -17.78 -5.37
C GLN A 182 17.54 -17.14 -4.21
N GLY A 183 16.30 -16.72 -4.48
CA GLY A 183 15.45 -15.98 -3.53
C GLY A 183 15.62 -14.46 -3.57
N GLY A 184 16.32 -13.93 -4.56
CA GLY A 184 16.34 -12.51 -4.89
C GLY A 184 15.31 -12.11 -5.95
N GLY A 185 15.44 -10.89 -6.47
CA GLY A 185 14.49 -10.26 -7.41
C GLY A 185 15.19 -9.55 -8.56
N ARG A 186 14.57 -9.55 -9.75
CA ARG A 186 15.23 -9.22 -11.03
C ARG A 186 15.77 -7.77 -11.05
N ASP A 187 17.09 -7.67 -10.90
CA ASP A 187 17.95 -6.51 -11.12
C ASP A 187 17.81 -5.36 -10.10
N TYR A 188 17.75 -5.75 -8.82
CA TYR A 188 17.70 -4.89 -7.63
C TYR A 188 16.50 -3.95 -7.55
N MET A 189 16.11 -3.65 -6.32
CA MET A 189 15.00 -2.76 -5.99
C MET A 189 15.45 -1.29 -5.98
N THR A 190 16.46 -0.97 -6.80
CA THR A 190 17.23 0.29 -6.85
C THR A 190 16.57 1.40 -7.64
N ASN A 191 15.77 1.05 -8.66
CA ASN A 191 15.16 2.04 -9.55
C ASN A 191 13.77 2.45 -9.07
N ILE A 192 13.12 1.62 -8.26
CA ILE A 192 11.81 1.96 -7.71
C ILE A 192 12.00 3.06 -6.64
N HIS A 193 11.26 4.17 -6.78
CA HIS A 193 11.29 5.33 -5.89
C HIS A 193 10.16 5.22 -4.86
N TRP A 194 10.26 4.11 -4.11
CA TRP A 194 9.20 3.35 -3.47
C TRP A 194 8.01 4.16 -2.90
N TYR A 195 8.25 5.08 -1.96
CA TYR A 195 7.15 5.80 -1.29
C TYR A 195 7.24 7.33 -1.33
N SER A 196 8.45 7.91 -1.43
CA SER A 196 8.61 9.37 -1.53
C SER A 196 8.35 9.90 -2.95
N GLY A 197 8.65 9.09 -3.97
CA GLY A 197 8.78 9.55 -5.36
C GLY A 197 9.86 10.60 -5.56
N LEU A 198 10.81 10.74 -4.64
CA LEU A 198 11.84 11.78 -4.62
C LEU A 198 13.26 11.19 -4.66
N PRO A 199 14.29 12.01 -4.95
CA PRO A 199 15.67 11.65 -4.63
C PRO A 199 15.81 11.22 -3.17
N LEU A 200 16.73 10.28 -2.92
CA LEU A 200 17.24 9.94 -1.59
C LEU A 200 18.15 11.06 -1.07
#